data_AF-A0A7J2ITK6-F1
#
_entry.id   AF-A0A7J2ITK6-F1
#
_cell.length_a   1.000
_cell.length_b   1.000
_cell.length_c   1.000
_cell.angle_alpha   90.00
_cell.angle_beta   90.00
_cell.angle_gamma   90.00
#
_symmetry.space_group_name_H-M   'P 1'
#
loop_
_entity.id
_entity.type
_entity.pdbx_description
1 polymer ?
#
loop_
_entity_poly.entity_id
_entity_poly.type
_entity_poly.pdbx_seq_one_letter_code
_entity_poly.pdbx_strand_id
1 'polypeptide(L)'
;MAPSGQAGELPTFPRVVEKADPISYFFLGLAIVSLGLSALMAQLGLLKPLEALSLFLWLLALVLWLDALIRYLRPWTRHKSMPLAISGSISAALAAAVFLGLTAWWPLLILALGACSLAYGLFKLRAARTAR
;
A
#
# COMPACT_ATOMS: atom_id res chain seq x y z
N MET A 1 46.36 -33.78 -30.21
CA MET A 1 45.43 -32.86 -30.88
C MET A 1 44.14 -32.87 -30.06
N ALA A 2 44.07 -32.00 -29.05
CA ALA A 2 42.93 -31.92 -28.12
C ALA A 2 41.95 -30.85 -28.64
N PRO A 3 40.62 -31.10 -28.62
CA PRO A 3 39.65 -30.12 -29.08
C PRO A 3 39.61 -28.93 -28.10
N SER A 4 39.79 -27.75 -28.67
CA SER A 4 39.68 -26.43 -28.08
C SER A 4 38.44 -26.31 -27.20
N GLY A 5 38.65 -25.88 -25.95
CA GLY A 5 37.61 -25.68 -24.96
C GLY A 5 36.47 -24.81 -25.48
N GLN A 6 35.25 -25.36 -25.44
CA GLN A 6 34.04 -24.56 -25.48
C GLN A 6 34.02 -23.73 -24.20
N ALA A 7 34.42 -22.46 -24.31
CA ALA A 7 34.13 -21.46 -23.31
C ALA A 7 32.62 -21.44 -23.13
N GLY A 8 32.15 -21.94 -22.00
CA GLY A 8 30.73 -22.04 -21.69
C GLY A 8 30.08 -20.67 -21.85
N GLU A 9 29.14 -20.57 -22.79
CA GLU A 9 28.19 -19.47 -22.82
C GLU A 9 27.40 -19.52 -21.52
N LEU A 10 27.77 -18.66 -20.57
CA LEU A 10 26.99 -18.44 -19.37
C LEU A 10 25.61 -17.94 -19.80
N PRO A 11 24.51 -18.52 -19.28
CA PRO A 11 23.17 -18.07 -19.62
C PRO A 11 23.05 -16.59 -19.29
N THR A 12 22.70 -15.79 -20.29
CA THR A 12 22.51 -14.35 -20.13
C THR A 12 21.22 -14.15 -19.35
N PHE A 13 21.33 -13.98 -18.03
CA PHE A 13 20.18 -13.65 -17.20
C PHE A 13 19.57 -12.35 -17.72
N PRO A 14 18.23 -12.27 -17.83
CA PRO A 14 17.57 -11.03 -18.20
C PRO A 14 18.01 -9.98 -17.18
N ARG A 15 18.72 -8.94 -17.63
CA ARG A 15 19.04 -7.79 -16.78
C ARG A 15 17.72 -7.32 -16.20
N VAL A 16 17.55 -7.53 -14.89
CA VAL A 16 16.48 -6.91 -14.11
C VAL A 16 16.57 -5.44 -14.45
N VAL A 17 15.60 -4.93 -15.19
CA VAL A 17 15.62 -3.55 -15.67
C VAL A 17 15.57 -2.67 -14.43
N GLU A 18 16.74 -2.17 -14.04
CA GLU A 18 17.01 -1.27 -12.93
C GLU A 18 16.53 0.15 -13.27
N LYS A 19 15.33 0.27 -13.86
CA LYS A 19 14.67 1.58 -13.95
C LYS A 19 13.93 1.79 -12.66
N ALA A 20 14.58 2.49 -11.74
CA ALA A 20 13.95 2.98 -10.52
C ALA A 20 12.71 3.81 -10.92
N ASP A 21 11.53 3.34 -10.52
CA ASP A 21 10.25 3.98 -10.85
C ASP A 21 10.22 5.39 -10.19
N PRO A 22 10.25 6.50 -10.96
CA PRO A 22 10.29 7.85 -10.39
C PRO A 22 9.06 8.17 -9.52
N ILE A 23 7.93 7.53 -9.86
CA ILE A 23 6.67 7.60 -9.10
C ILE A 23 6.86 7.04 -7.67
N SER A 24 7.63 5.98 -7.51
CA SER A 24 7.89 5.39 -6.19
C SER A 24 8.65 6.35 -5.28
N TYR A 25 9.59 7.14 -5.81
CA TYR A 25 10.30 8.16 -5.02
C TYR A 25 9.38 9.29 -4.58
N PHE A 26 8.43 9.70 -5.43
CA PHE A 26 7.43 10.71 -5.05
C PHE A 26 6.58 10.25 -3.86
N PHE A 27 6.06 9.03 -3.91
CA PHE A 27 5.27 8.48 -2.80
C PHE A 27 6.09 8.19 -1.55
N LEU A 28 7.34 7.76 -1.70
CA LEU A 28 8.28 7.63 -0.58
C LEU A 28 8.51 9.00 0.09
N GLY A 29 8.72 10.05 -0.71
CA GLY A 29 8.85 11.42 -0.21
C GLY A 29 7.59 11.86 0.53
N LEU A 30 6.40 11.58 -0.02
CA LEU A 30 5.13 11.90 0.63
C LEU A 30 4.95 11.15 1.95
N ALA A 31 5.34 9.89 2.03
CA ALA A 31 5.34 9.12 3.26
C ALA A 31 6.30 9.71 4.31
N ILE A 32 7.51 10.11 3.91
CA ILE A 32 8.48 10.74 4.83
C ILE A 32 7.96 12.10 5.30
N VAL A 33 7.37 12.91 4.43
CA VAL A 33 6.74 14.20 4.79
C VAL A 33 5.60 13.98 5.79
N SER A 34 4.77 12.97 5.57
CA SER A 34 3.68 12.63 6.51
C SER A 34 4.21 12.22 7.89
N LEU A 35 5.31 11.46 7.93
CA LEU A 35 5.98 11.09 9.17
C LEU A 35 6.56 12.33 9.88
N GLY A 36 7.28 13.18 9.15
CA GLY A 36 7.85 14.42 9.68
C GLY A 36 6.78 15.36 10.24
N LEU A 37 5.65 15.51 9.54
CA LEU A 37 4.53 16.34 9.99
C LEU A 37 3.92 15.81 11.29
N SER A 38 3.71 14.50 11.37
CA SER A 38 3.17 13.85 12.58
C SER A 38 4.11 13.96 13.77
N ALA A 39 5.41 13.77 13.56
CA ALA A 39 6.44 13.92 14.59
C ALA A 39 6.54 15.38 15.05
N LEU A 40 6.49 16.34 14.12
CA LEU A 40 6.51 17.77 14.44
C LEU A 40 5.31 18.17 15.29
N MET A 41 4.11 17.71 14.93
CA MET A 41 2.88 17.92 15.70
C MET A 41 2.98 17.37 17.13
N ALA A 42 3.58 16.19 17.31
CA ALA A 42 3.84 15.62 18.62
C ALA A 42 4.85 16.45 19.42
N GLN A 43 5.93 16.90 18.77
CA GLN A 43 7.00 17.68 19.40
C GLN A 43 6.52 19.07 19.84
N LEU A 44 5.60 19.67 19.09
CA LEU A 44 4.96 20.94 19.44
C LEU A 44 3.93 20.80 20.57
N GLY A 45 3.68 19.58 21.07
CA GLY A 45 2.70 19.32 22.12
C GLY A 45 1.25 19.52 21.66
N LEU A 46 1.01 19.64 20.35
CA LEU A 46 -0.34 19.81 19.78
C LEU A 46 -1.14 18.51 19.80
N LEU A 47 -0.45 17.37 19.70
CA LEU A 47 -1.06 16.04 19.77
C LEU A 47 -0.30 15.15 20.76
N LYS A 48 -1.03 14.27 21.45
CA LYS A 48 -0.41 13.20 22.24
C LYS A 48 0.34 12.24 21.31
N PRO A 49 1.37 11.53 21.79
CA PRO A 49 2.14 10.59 20.95
C PRO A 49 1.28 9.53 20.26
N LEU A 50 0.24 9.03 20.93
CA LEU A 50 -0.73 8.09 20.33
C LEU A 50 -1.58 8.73 19.22
N GLU A 51 -2.01 9.98 19.41
CA GLU A 51 -2.81 10.70 18.42
C GLU A 51 -1.95 11.08 17.20
N ALA A 52 -0.69 11.45 17.43
CA ALA A 52 0.29 11.69 16.37
C ALA A 52 0.59 10.41 15.57
N LEU A 53 0.72 9.26 16.24
CA LEU A 53 0.84 7.96 15.57
C LEU A 53 -0.40 7.63 14.73
N SER A 54 -1.59 7.86 15.27
CA SER A 54 -2.84 7.68 14.52
C SER A 54 -2.89 8.58 13.28
N LEU A 55 -2.51 9.85 13.43
CA LEU A 55 -2.45 10.82 12.32
C LEU A 55 -1.47 10.38 11.23
N PHE A 56 -0.29 9.88 11.62
CA PHE A 56 0.66 9.29 10.68
C PHE A 56 0.07 8.11 9.91
N LEU A 57 -0.56 7.17 10.61
CA LEU A 57 -1.13 5.97 9.99
C LEU A 57 -2.27 6.31 9.02
N TRP A 58 -3.08 7.33 9.34
CA TRP A 58 -4.11 7.86 8.43
C TRP A 58 -3.51 8.47 7.17
N LEU A 59 -2.49 9.31 7.32
CA LEU A 59 -1.80 9.90 6.17
C LEU A 59 -1.14 8.80 5.32
N LEU A 60 -0.47 7.84 5.95
CA LEU A 60 0.17 6.72 5.28
C LEU A 60 -0.84 5.88 4.48
N ALA A 61 -2.01 5.58 5.06
CA ALA A 61 -3.09 4.88 4.36
C ALA A 61 -3.53 5.62 3.09
N LEU A 62 -3.69 6.94 3.18
CA LEU A 62 -4.09 7.81 2.07
C LEU A 62 -3.02 7.81 0.97
N VAL A 63 -1.74 7.92 1.33
CA VAL A 63 -0.59 7.82 0.41
C VAL A 63 -0.60 6.49 -0.32
N LEU A 64 -0.81 5.38 0.40
CA LEU A 64 -0.81 4.02 -0.17
C LEU A 64 -2.02 3.78 -1.09
N TRP A 65 -3.20 4.29 -0.75
CA TRP A 65 -4.37 4.22 -1.62
C TRP A 65 -4.21 5.05 -2.88
N LEU A 66 -3.62 6.25 -2.79
CA LEU A 66 -3.30 7.07 -3.96
C LEU A 66 -2.27 6.39 -4.87
N ASP A 67 -1.21 5.79 -4.29
CA ASP A 67 -0.22 5.05 -5.07
C ASP A 67 -0.85 3.82 -5.75
N ALA A 68 -1.68 3.07 -5.01
CA ALA A 68 -2.42 1.95 -5.55
C ALA A 68 -3.35 2.37 -6.70
N LEU A 69 -4.08 3.48 -6.55
CA LEU A 69 -5.00 3.99 -7.56
C LEU A 69 -4.24 4.43 -8.83
N ILE A 70 -3.16 5.19 -8.68
CA ILE A 70 -2.33 5.66 -9.80
C ILE A 70 -1.70 4.49 -10.54
N ARG A 71 -1.22 3.46 -9.82
CA ARG A 71 -0.67 2.24 -10.43
C ARG A 71 -1.73 1.32 -11.02
N TYR A 72 -2.96 1.35 -10.54
CA TYR A 72 -4.08 0.61 -11.12
C TYR A 72 -4.52 1.19 -12.47
N LEU A 73 -4.48 2.52 -12.60
CA LEU A 73 -4.78 3.22 -13.86
C LEU A 73 -3.75 2.97 -14.96
N ARG A 74 -2.52 2.57 -14.62
CA ARG A 74 -1.45 2.27 -15.58
C ARG A 74 -1.34 0.74 -15.81
N PRO A 75 -1.54 0.25 -17.05
CA PRO A 75 -1.58 -1.20 -17.35
C PRO A 75 -0.32 -1.95 -16.93
N TRP A 76 0.86 -1.34 -17.06
CA TRP A 76 2.15 -2.00 -16.82
C TRP A 76 2.47 -2.20 -15.33
N THR A 77 1.89 -1.40 -14.43
CA THR A 77 2.13 -1.45 -12.97
C THR A 77 1.00 -2.09 -12.18
N ARG A 78 -0.06 -2.56 -12.85
CA ARG A 78 -1.28 -3.06 -12.22
C ARG A 78 -1.06 -4.21 -11.24
N HIS A 79 -0.02 -5.02 -11.44
CA HIS A 79 0.33 -6.12 -10.54
C HIS A 79 0.82 -5.63 -9.15
N LYS A 80 1.38 -4.41 -9.07
CA LYS A 80 1.84 -3.81 -7.80
C LYS A 80 0.74 -3.05 -7.06
N SER A 81 -0.40 -2.75 -7.67
CA SER A 81 -1.45 -1.95 -7.04
C SER A 81 -2.19 -2.70 -5.92
N MET A 82 -2.34 -4.02 -6.06
CA MET A 82 -3.06 -4.84 -5.08
C MET A 82 -2.38 -4.88 -3.70
N PRO A 83 -1.07 -5.20 -3.57
CA PRO A 83 -0.41 -5.19 -2.26
C PRO A 83 -0.41 -3.79 -1.61
N LEU A 84 -0.31 -2.72 -2.39
CA LEU A 84 -0.37 -1.33 -1.88
C LEU A 84 -1.75 -0.97 -1.34
N ALA A 85 -2.82 -1.39 -2.01
CA ALA A 85 -4.18 -1.17 -1.52
C ALA A 85 -4.45 -1.93 -0.21
N ILE A 86 -3.92 -3.15 -0.09
CA ILE A 86 -4.04 -3.96 1.12
C ILE A 86 -3.25 -3.32 2.27
N SER A 87 -1.99 -2.92 2.05
CA SER A 87 -1.19 -2.27 3.09
C SER A 87 -1.79 -0.94 3.54
N GLY A 88 -2.36 -0.15 2.62
CA GLY A 88 -3.11 1.06 2.94
C GLY A 88 -4.34 0.78 3.80
N SER A 89 -5.07 -0.29 3.50
CA SER A 89 -6.26 -0.69 4.26
C SER A 89 -5.91 -1.17 5.67
N ILE A 90 -4.82 -1.94 5.82
CA ILE A 90 -4.30 -2.35 7.14
C ILE A 90 -3.86 -1.13 7.95
N SER A 91 -3.17 -0.19 7.31
CA SER A 91 -2.72 1.05 7.95
C SER A 91 -3.91 1.89 8.42
N ALA A 92 -4.97 2.02 7.61
CA ALA A 92 -6.20 2.73 7.99
C ALA A 92 -6.91 2.05 9.16
N ALA A 93 -7.01 0.72 9.15
CA ALA A 93 -7.62 -0.03 10.25
C ALA A 93 -6.84 0.17 11.56
N LEU A 94 -5.51 0.17 11.50
CA LEU A 94 -4.65 0.44 12.64
C LEU A 94 -4.79 1.89 13.11
N ALA A 95 -4.84 2.85 12.18
CA ALA A 95 -5.05 4.26 12.48
C ALA A 95 -6.36 4.49 13.25
N ALA A 96 -7.45 3.88 12.77
CA ALA A 96 -8.77 3.94 13.39
C ALA A 96 -8.78 3.27 14.77
N ALA A 97 -8.12 2.13 14.92
CA ALA A 97 -7.99 1.46 16.22
C ALA A 97 -7.24 2.31 17.26
N VAL A 98 -6.15 2.96 16.85
CA VAL A 98 -5.40 3.88 17.72
C VAL A 98 -6.21 5.15 18.03
N PHE A 99 -6.98 5.67 17.06
CA PHE A 99 -7.80 6.87 17.23
C PHE A 99 -8.98 6.68 18.19
N LEU A 100 -9.72 5.58 18.02
CA LEU A 100 -10.89 5.23 18.84
C LEU A 100 -10.50 4.82 20.28
N GLY A 101 -9.22 4.50 20.50
CA GLY A 101 -8.73 3.92 21.74
C GLY A 101 -9.16 2.45 21.88
N LEU A 102 -8.42 1.68 22.68
CA LEU A 102 -8.70 0.25 22.93
C LEU A 102 -10.11 -0.01 23.52
N THR A 103 -10.79 1.02 24.02
CA THR A 103 -12.13 0.93 24.61
C THR A 103 -13.25 0.85 23.59
N ALA A 104 -13.08 1.38 22.38
CA ALA A 104 -14.12 1.45 21.34
C ALA A 104 -13.73 0.65 20.09
N TRP A 105 -13.34 -0.61 20.27
CA TRP A 105 -12.91 -1.51 19.19
C TRP A 105 -14.08 -2.18 18.43
N TRP A 106 -15.26 -2.29 19.04
CA TRP A 106 -16.44 -2.93 18.43
C TRP A 106 -16.91 -2.32 17.09
N PRO A 107 -16.82 -1.00 16.81
CA PRO A 107 -17.23 -0.44 15.52
C PRO A 107 -16.36 -0.94 14.36
N LEU A 108 -15.10 -1.31 14.62
CA LEU A 108 -14.20 -1.86 13.61
C LEU A 108 -14.68 -3.22 13.11
N LEU A 109 -15.30 -4.04 13.97
CA LEU A 109 -15.88 -5.32 13.55
C LEU A 109 -17.05 -5.11 12.59
N ILE A 110 -17.92 -4.14 12.87
CA ILE A 110 -19.06 -3.82 12.01
C ILE A 110 -18.58 -3.27 10.67
N LEU A 111 -17.59 -2.37 10.67
CA LEU A 111 -16.95 -1.87 9.46
C LEU A 111 -16.30 -2.99 8.65
N ALA A 112 -15.59 -3.92 9.30
CA ALA A 112 -14.96 -5.06 8.64
C ALA A 112 -16.00 -5.99 8.00
N LEU A 113 -17.08 -6.30 8.72
CA LEU A 113 -18.21 -7.09 8.20
C LEU A 113 -18.88 -6.39 7.01
N GLY A 114 -19.14 -5.09 7.12
CA GLY A 114 -19.70 -4.29 6.04
C GLY A 114 -18.80 -4.28 4.80
N ALA A 115 -17.49 -4.10 4.98
CA ALA A 115 -16.51 -4.14 3.91
C ALA A 115 -16.44 -5.51 3.22
N CYS A 116 -16.43 -6.60 3.99
CA CYS A 116 -16.47 -7.96 3.45
C CYS A 116 -17.75 -8.22 2.62
N SER A 117 -18.90 -7.77 3.11
CA SER A 117 -20.17 -7.88 2.41
C SER A 117 -20.18 -7.10 1.09
N LEU A 118 -19.71 -5.84 1.11
CA LEU A 118 -19.55 -5.00 -0.07
C LEU A 118 -18.60 -5.62 -1.10
N ALA A 119 -17.44 -6.10 -0.65
CA ALA A 119 -16.46 -6.74 -1.52
C ALA A 119 -17.06 -7.98 -2.21
N TYR A 120 -17.74 -8.84 -1.45
CA TYR A 120 -18.41 -10.02 -2.00
C TYR A 120 -19.47 -9.64 -3.05
N GLY A 121 -20.30 -8.62 -2.77
CA GLY A 121 -21.29 -8.09 -3.72
C GLY A 121 -20.65 -7.58 -5.02
N LEU A 122 -19.56 -6.81 -4.91
CA LEU A 122 -18.80 -6.30 -6.05
C LEU A 122 -18.19 -7.40 -6.91
N PHE A 123 -17.60 -8.43 -6.29
CA PHE A 123 -17.06 -9.58 -7.02
C PHE A 123 -18.16 -10.33 -7.77
N LYS A 124 -19.32 -10.55 -7.15
CA LYS A 124 -20.46 -11.22 -7.78
C LYS A 124 -21.02 -10.41 -8.96
N LEU A 125 -21.12 -9.09 -8.83
CA LEU A 125 -21.54 -8.18 -9.91
C LEU A 125 -20.55 -8.18 -11.09
N ARG A 126 -19.24 -8.17 -10.81
CA ARG A 126 -18.21 -8.27 -11.85
C ARG A 126 -18.28 -9.60 -12.59
N ALA A 127 -18.36 -10.71 -11.84
CA ALA A 127 -18.46 -12.05 -12.43
C ALA A 127 -19.70 -12.18 -13.33
N ALA A 128 -20.84 -11.64 -12.90
CA ALA A 128 -22.08 -11.62 -13.68
C ALA A 128 -21.97 -10.77 -14.96
N ARG A 129 -21.18 -9.68 -14.95
CA ARG A 129 -20.96 -8.82 -16.12
C ARG A 129 -20.04 -9.46 -17.15
N THR A 130 -19.07 -10.28 -16.74
CA THR A 130 -18.18 -11.03 -17.65
C THR A 130 -18.83 -12.29 -18.24
N ALA A 131 -19.94 -12.77 -17.68
CA ALA A 131 -20.67 -13.95 -18.16
C ALA A 131 -21.80 -13.60 -19.15
N ARG A 132 -22.06 -12.31 -19.39
CA ARG A 132 -22.94 -11.80 -20.46
C ARG A 132 -22.09 -11.31 -21.62
#